data_AF-A0A7S1QWI8-F1
#
_entry.id   AF-A0A7S1QWI8-F1
#
_cell.length_a   1.000
_cell.length_b   1.000
_cell.length_c   1.000
_cell.angle_alpha   90.00
_cell.angle_beta   90.00
_cell.angle_gamma   90.00
#
_symmetry.space_group_name_H-M   'P 1'
#
loop_
_entity.id
_entity.type
_entity.pdbx_description
1 polymer ?
#
loop_
_entity_poly.entity_id
_entity_poly.type
_entity_poly.pdbx_seq_one_letter_code
_entity_poly.pdbx_strand_id
1 'polypeptide(L)'
;FAPCYAERVLCIDSVAQSAEQLGPTIEGVHKFGAGGVMAPNGKIYLVPRDAHQVLCVDPVLQVVELLGPIMPDPGKYNARGTLARNGKIYAAPSFASHALCIDTLTQTAQ
;
A
#
# COMPACT_ATOMS: atom_id res chain seq x y z
N PHE A 1 -1.01 -5.53 -9.11
CA PHE A 1 0.30 -4.85 -9.17
C PHE A 1 0.17 -3.44 -8.65
N ALA A 2 1.13 -3.05 -7.80
CA ALA A 2 1.20 -1.72 -7.21
C ALA A 2 1.45 -0.65 -8.29
N PRO A 3 0.73 0.48 -8.26
CA PRO A 3 1.02 1.59 -9.17
C PRO A 3 2.35 2.25 -8.78
N CYS A 4 3.33 2.26 -9.68
CA CYS A 4 4.57 3.02 -9.50
C CYS A 4 4.47 4.39 -10.21
N TYR A 5 4.28 4.36 -11.53
CA TYR A 5 3.93 5.54 -12.36
C TYR A 5 2.49 5.49 -12.86
N ALA A 6 1.89 4.30 -12.94
CA ALA A 6 0.47 4.16 -13.27
C ALA A 6 -0.42 4.83 -12.21
N GLU A 7 -1.61 5.26 -12.58
CA GLU A 7 -2.55 5.93 -11.67
C GLU A 7 -3.31 4.95 -10.77
N ARG A 8 -3.48 3.69 -11.21
CA ARG A 8 -4.36 2.72 -10.56
C ARG A 8 -3.72 1.36 -10.39
N VAL A 9 -4.28 0.56 -9.48
CA VAL A 9 -3.83 -0.81 -9.21
C VAL A 9 -4.22 -1.68 -10.39
N LEU A 10 -3.26 -2.39 -10.97
CA LEU A 10 -3.54 -3.40 -12.01
C LEU A 10 -3.94 -4.72 -11.35
N CYS A 11 -5.16 -5.18 -11.54
CA CYS A 11 -5.61 -6.52 -11.19
C CYS A 11 -5.44 -7.43 -12.41
N ILE A 12 -4.88 -8.63 -12.22
CA ILE A 12 -4.74 -9.63 -13.26
C ILE A 12 -5.45 -10.89 -12.79
N ASP A 13 -6.40 -11.36 -13.58
CA ASP A 13 -7.01 -12.67 -13.42
C ASP A 13 -6.32 -13.63 -14.38
N SER A 14 -5.55 -14.57 -13.83
CA SER A 14 -4.84 -15.57 -14.63
C SER A 14 -5.75 -16.65 -15.20
N VAL A 15 -6.92 -16.87 -14.61
CA VAL A 15 -7.90 -17.88 -15.07
C VAL A 15 -8.72 -17.29 -16.21
N ALA A 16 -9.24 -16.08 -16.03
CA ALA A 16 -9.97 -15.36 -17.08
C ALA A 16 -9.05 -14.75 -18.16
N GLN A 17 -7.73 -14.80 -17.96
CA GLN A 17 -6.72 -14.18 -18.83
C GLN A 17 -7.01 -12.69 -19.10
N SER A 18 -7.48 -11.98 -18.09
CA SER A 18 -7.91 -10.59 -18.18
C SER A 18 -7.10 -9.69 -17.25
N ALA A 19 -7.14 -8.40 -17.53
CA ALA A 19 -6.51 -7.38 -16.69
C ALA A 19 -7.39 -6.15 -16.61
N GLU A 20 -7.53 -5.58 -15.42
CA GLU A 20 -8.33 -4.39 -15.16
C GLU A 20 -7.64 -3.45 -14.17
N GLN A 21 -8.08 -2.19 -14.15
CA GLN A 21 -7.57 -1.20 -13.21
C GLN A 21 -8.58 -0.98 -12.08
N LEU A 22 -8.11 -1.11 -10.84
CA LEU A 22 -8.91 -0.94 -9.63
C LEU A 22 -8.52 0.33 -8.87
N GLY A 23 -9.51 0.87 -8.16
CA GLY A 23 -9.31 1.93 -7.18
C GLY A 23 -9.34 3.36 -7.72
N PRO A 24 -9.15 4.33 -6.82
CA PRO A 24 -9.05 5.73 -7.17
C PRO A 24 -7.78 6.04 -7.98
N THR A 25 -7.78 7.15 -8.70
CA THR A 25 -6.57 7.71 -9.29
C THR A 25 -5.61 8.16 -8.20
N ILE A 26 -4.39 7.63 -8.21
CA ILE A 26 -3.31 7.99 -7.31
C ILE A 26 -2.23 8.70 -8.13
N GLU A 27 -2.17 10.02 -7.96
CA GLU A 27 -1.24 10.88 -8.71
C GLU A 27 0.22 10.72 -8.25
N GLY A 28 1.15 11.17 -9.10
CA GLY A 28 2.58 11.17 -8.82
C GLY A 28 3.33 9.95 -9.38
N VAL A 29 4.63 9.91 -9.09
CA VAL A 29 5.58 8.89 -9.60
C VAL A 29 6.27 8.20 -8.43
N HIS A 30 6.91 7.05 -8.67
CA HIS A 30 7.62 6.27 -7.63
C HIS A 30 6.78 5.96 -6.37
N LYS A 31 5.47 5.80 -6.54
CA LYS A 31 4.49 5.73 -5.44
C LYS A 31 4.73 4.57 -4.47
N PHE A 32 4.72 3.34 -4.98
CA PHE A 32 4.84 2.12 -4.17
C PHE A 32 5.92 1.20 -4.77
N GLY A 33 7.14 1.29 -4.25
CA GLY A 33 8.32 0.61 -4.83
C GLY A 33 8.69 -0.73 -4.17
N ALA A 34 8.32 -0.95 -2.91
CA ALA A 34 8.87 -2.04 -2.11
C ALA A 34 7.97 -3.30 -2.01
N GLY A 35 6.90 -3.35 -2.80
CA GLY A 35 5.91 -4.43 -2.77
C GLY A 35 4.93 -4.36 -1.60
N GLY A 36 3.92 -5.24 -1.64
CA GLY A 36 2.83 -5.29 -0.65
C GLY A 36 3.07 -6.30 0.47
N VAL A 37 2.38 -6.08 1.59
CA VAL A 37 2.34 -6.96 2.76
C VAL A 37 0.95 -7.54 2.89
N MET A 38 0.83 -8.86 2.78
CA MET A 38 -0.42 -9.57 3.04
C MET A 38 -0.61 -9.72 4.54
N ALA A 39 -1.73 -9.21 5.05
CA ALA A 39 -2.11 -9.31 6.46
C ALA A 39 -3.03 -10.53 6.70
N PRO A 40 -3.24 -10.95 7.97
CA PRO A 40 -4.11 -12.09 8.30
C PRO A 40 -5.58 -11.90 7.90
N ASN A 41 -6.02 -10.65 7.70
CA ASN A 41 -7.35 -10.32 7.20
C ASN A 41 -7.52 -10.54 5.68
N GLY A 42 -6.49 -11.02 4.98
CA GLY A 42 -6.49 -11.27 3.53
C GLY A 42 -6.24 -10.03 2.67
N LYS A 43 -6.17 -8.83 3.25
CA LYS A 43 -5.87 -7.59 2.53
C LYS A 43 -4.37 -7.40 2.34
N ILE A 44 -4.00 -6.69 1.28
CA ILE A 44 -2.63 -6.36 0.92
C ILE A 44 -2.39 -4.87 1.18
N TYR A 45 -1.37 -4.56 1.98
CA TYR A 45 -1.01 -3.19 2.35
C TYR A 45 0.32 -2.80 1.70
N LEU A 46 0.36 -1.65 1.05
CA LEU A 46 1.56 -1.14 0.39
C LEU A 46 2.02 0.14 1.08
N VAL A 47 3.30 0.13 1.46
CA VAL A 47 3.95 1.25 2.13
C VAL A 47 4.29 2.34 1.10
N PRO A 48 3.91 3.60 1.34
CA PRO A 48 4.15 4.69 0.40
C PRO A 48 5.61 5.12 0.39
N ARG A 49 6.25 5.11 -0.79
CA ARG A 49 7.56 5.76 -0.96
C ARG A 49 7.35 7.24 -1.23
N ASP A 50 6.78 7.56 -2.39
CA ASP A 50 6.46 8.94 -2.82
C ASP A 50 4.94 9.20 -2.85
N ALA A 51 4.10 8.15 -2.73
CA ALA A 51 2.67 8.33 -2.53
C ALA A 51 2.38 9.02 -1.19
N HIS A 52 1.23 9.69 -1.08
CA HIS A 52 0.88 10.40 0.15
C HIS A 52 0.31 9.50 1.26
N GLN A 53 -0.23 8.33 0.91
CA GLN A 53 -0.95 7.47 1.85
C GLN A 53 -0.63 6.00 1.62
N VAL A 54 -0.91 5.18 2.64
CA VAL A 54 -0.85 3.73 2.54
C VAL A 54 -1.94 3.24 1.60
N LEU A 55 -1.59 2.33 0.70
CA LEU A 55 -2.56 1.71 -0.19
C LEU A 55 -2.98 0.35 0.38
N CYS A 56 -4.28 0.16 0.55
CA CYS A 56 -4.89 -1.09 0.97
C CYS A 56 -5.66 -1.69 -0.21
N VAL A 57 -5.40 -2.96 -0.52
CA VAL A 57 -6.07 -3.70 -1.58
C VAL A 57 -6.77 -4.89 -0.96
N ASP A 58 -8.07 -4.99 -1.17
CA ASP A 58 -8.87 -6.18 -0.89
C ASP A 58 -8.97 -7.01 -2.18
N PRO A 59 -8.27 -8.15 -2.27
CA PRO A 59 -8.27 -8.96 -3.49
C PRO A 59 -9.58 -9.74 -3.69
N VAL A 60 -10.40 -9.93 -2.64
CA VAL A 60 -11.66 -10.68 -2.72
C VAL A 60 -12.78 -9.76 -3.19
N LEU A 61 -12.87 -8.57 -2.59
CA LEU A 61 -13.87 -7.56 -2.95
C LEU A 61 -13.44 -6.69 -4.13
N GLN A 62 -12.20 -6.81 -4.58
CA GLN A 62 -11.58 -5.96 -5.60
C GLN A 62 -11.64 -4.45 -5.26
N VAL A 63 -11.58 -4.13 -3.96
CA VAL A 63 -11.64 -2.76 -3.45
C VAL A 63 -10.23 -2.25 -3.15
N VAL A 64 -10.00 -0.97 -3.41
CA VAL A 64 -8.73 -0.29 -3.16
C VAL A 64 -8.99 0.99 -2.37
N GLU A 65 -8.30 1.15 -1.24
CA GLU A 65 -8.48 2.25 -0.30
C GLU A 65 -7.15 2.91 0.04
N LEU A 66 -7.18 4.22 0.33
CA LEU A 66 -6.04 4.97 0.85
C LEU A 66 -6.23 5.18 2.35
N LEU A 67 -5.23 4.82 3.15
CA LEU A 67 -5.29 4.82 4.61
C LEU A 67 -4.28 5.79 5.23
N GLY A 68 -4.66 6.34 6.38
CA GLY A 68 -3.81 7.20 7.20
C GLY A 68 -3.76 8.66 6.75
N PRO A 69 -2.95 9.49 7.43
CA PRO A 69 -2.79 10.90 7.10
C PRO A 69 -2.07 11.11 5.76
N ILE A 70 -2.25 12.29 5.19
CA ILE A 70 -1.46 12.74 4.03
C ILE A 70 -0.02 12.97 4.47
N MET A 71 0.91 12.20 3.93
CA MET A 71 2.35 12.31 4.12
C MET A 71 3.02 12.82 2.83
N PRO A 72 3.19 14.14 2.65
CA PRO A 72 3.60 14.73 1.37
C PRO A 72 5.07 14.49 1.03
N ASP A 73 5.93 14.19 2.02
CA ASP A 73 7.37 14.08 1.80
C ASP A 73 7.71 12.93 0.83
N PRO A 74 8.63 13.10 -0.12
CA PRO A 74 9.05 12.00 -0.98
C PRO A 74 10.04 11.06 -0.28
N GLY A 75 10.20 9.83 -0.79
CA GLY A 75 11.22 8.89 -0.33
C GLY A 75 11.03 8.35 1.09
N LYS A 76 9.84 8.50 1.68
CA LYS A 76 9.58 8.25 3.12
C LYS A 76 10.04 6.86 3.56
N TYR A 77 9.66 5.85 2.78
CA TYR A 77 9.91 4.45 3.09
C TYR A 77 10.37 3.74 1.82
N ASN A 78 11.63 3.31 1.77
CA ASN A 78 12.20 2.57 0.62
C ASN A 78 12.12 1.05 0.79
N ALA A 79 11.85 0.57 2.00
CA ALA A 79 11.76 -0.85 2.32
C ALA A 79 10.31 -1.32 2.43
N ARG A 80 10.12 -2.63 2.24
CA ARG A 80 8.82 -3.28 2.45
C ARG A 80 8.45 -3.20 3.93
N GLY A 81 7.16 -3.05 4.22
CA GLY A 81 6.66 -3.25 5.58
C GLY A 81 6.84 -4.68 6.07
N THR A 82 6.93 -4.86 7.39
CA THR A 82 7.00 -6.18 8.04
C THR A 82 5.77 -6.39 8.91
N LEU A 83 5.08 -7.51 8.68
CA LEU A 83 3.96 -7.94 9.53
C LEU A 83 4.53 -8.47 10.86
N ALA A 84 4.20 -7.80 11.95
CA ALA A 84 4.55 -8.23 13.30
C ALA A 84 3.51 -9.20 13.87
N ARG A 85 3.88 -9.94 14.92
CA ARG A 85 3.01 -10.92 15.59
C ARG A 85 1.75 -10.31 16.21
N ASN A 86 1.75 -9.00 16.47
CA ASN A 86 0.58 -8.27 16.95
C ASN A 86 -0.42 -7.92 15.84
N GLY A 87 -0.22 -8.40 14.61
CA GLY A 87 -1.10 -8.15 13.47
C GLY A 87 -0.89 -6.78 12.81
N LYS A 88 0.04 -5.95 13.29
CA LYS A 88 0.36 -4.65 12.69
C LYS A 88 1.52 -4.76 11.71
N ILE A 89 1.57 -3.86 10.75
CA ILE A 89 2.66 -3.76 9.79
C ILE A 89 3.50 -2.54 10.14
N TYR A 90 4.81 -2.73 10.22
CA TYR A 90 5.75 -1.66 10.52
C TYR A 90 6.70 -1.41 9.34
N ALA A 91 6.99 -0.15 9.03
CA ALA A 91 7.98 0.24 8.04
C ALA A 91 9.03 1.18 8.64
N ALA A 92 10.31 0.86 8.40
CA ALA A 92 11.42 1.66 8.86
C ALA A 92 11.55 2.94 8.01
N PRO A 93 11.74 4.12 8.64
CA PRO A 93 11.91 5.37 7.90
C PRO A 93 13.18 5.36 7.08
N SER A 94 13.13 5.94 5.88
CA SER A 94 14.30 6.30 5.08
C SER A 94 14.52 7.81 5.12
N PHE A 95 13.53 8.58 4.65
CA PHE A 95 13.52 10.04 4.73
C PHE A 95 12.38 10.59 5.61
N ALA A 96 11.48 9.72 6.09
CA ALA A 96 10.45 10.10 7.04
C ALA A 96 11.04 10.36 8.44
N SER A 97 10.42 11.25 9.21
CA SER A 97 10.83 11.53 10.60
C SER A 97 10.46 10.42 11.58
N HIS A 98 9.49 9.57 11.24
CA HIS A 98 8.95 8.52 12.12
C HIS A 98 8.78 7.21 11.36
N ALA A 99 8.79 6.09 12.09
CA ALA A 99 8.39 4.80 11.55
C ALA A 99 6.88 4.76 11.30
N LEU A 100 6.48 4.07 10.24
CA LEU A 100 5.06 3.85 9.93
C LEU A 100 4.54 2.64 10.70
N CYS A 101 3.37 2.78 11.32
CA CYS A 101 2.60 1.70 11.91
C CYS A 101 1.23 1.62 11.22
N ILE A 102 0.95 0.47 10.60
CA ILE A 102 -0.33 0.18 9.96
C ILE A 102 -1.06 -0.85 10.82
N ASP A 103 -2.22 -0.49 11.33
CA ASP A 103 -3.12 -1.39 12.03
C ASP A 103 -4.06 -2.07 11.02
N THR A 104 -3.90 -3.38 10.88
CA THR A 104 -4.64 -4.15 9.87
C THR A 104 -6.06 -4.51 10.33
N LEU A 105 -6.36 -4.40 11.63
CA LEU A 105 -7.68 -4.65 12.17
C LEU A 105 -8.56 -3.41 12.07
N THR A 106 -8.02 -2.24 12.43
CA THR A 106 -8.76 -0.97 12.38
C THR A 106 -8.61 -0.25 11.05
N GLN A 107 -7.79 -0.74 10.14
CA GLN A 107 -7.46 -0.11 8.85
C GLN A 107 -6.93 1.33 9.01
N THR A 108 -6.12 1.58 10.03
CA THR A 108 -5.50 2.90 10.27
C THR A 108 -3.99 2.86 10.04
N ALA A 109 -3.41 3.98 9.63
CA ALA A 109 -1.95 4.13 9.50
C ALA A 109 -1.49 5.43 10.16
N GLN A 110 -0.36 5.37 10.88
CA GLN A 110 0.21 6.48 11.65
C GLN A 110 1.73 6.37 11.75
#